data_AF-A0A3E2JTN0-F1
#
_entry.id   AF-A0A3E2JTN0-F1
#
_cell.length_a   1.000
_cell.length_b   1.000
_cell.length_c   1.000
_cell.angle_alpha   90.00
_cell.angle_beta   90.00
_cell.angle_gamma   90.00
#
_symmetry.space_group_name_H-M   'P 1'
#
loop_
_entity.id
_entity.type
_entity.pdbx_description
1 polymer ?
#
loop_
_entity_poly.entity_id
_entity_poly.type
_entity_poly.pdbx_seq_one_letter_code
_entity_poly.pdbx_strand_id
1 'polypeptide(L)'
;MQSKLGIDKKDAKLTLAHIYVAFTALLLGGLCGLLQTLVRSGTYQLPAGIGYYQLLTVHGVLLGLVLTTFFIIGFLFASISKTSGAFSKGERVTGWVGFWLMTVGTALTAFYILIGEASVLYTFYAPLMAHAGFYIGLALLVVGSWVSGFSMFAKYIRWKRENKGQMPHVLSFMAVITMVLWLVATLGVAATVLIQFIPWSLGITDEINVLVSRTLFWYFGHPLVYFWLLPAYMVWYVSIPKIIGGKIFSDSLARLSFILFLLFSIPVGFHHQLTEPGIDPGWKFVQVVLTFMVVIPSLMTAFSMFATFEIAGRKNGGKGLFGWFKTLPWGDVRFFAPFVGMLAFIPGGAGGLINASHQMNQVIHNTIWVTGHFHLTVATTVLLTFFGICYWLIPSLTGRTLTKSINRLGIVQTIVWTVGMTIMSGAMHFQGLLGAPRRSSYSTYGGSAQATEWVPYQILQAIGGSILFIGIILMIYIFIQLLFFAPKGETEFPVAEVSEHSGKTPAIFENWYVWIGVLVALILIAYAIPFMNMIEHAPPGSKGFKLF
;
A
#
# COMPACT_ATOMS: atom_id res chain seq x y z
N MET A 1 -5.26 33.40 13.46
CA MET A 1 -5.45 33.51 12.01
C MET A 1 -5.09 32.15 11.39
N GLN A 2 -6.08 31.27 11.15
CA GLN A 2 -5.85 30.00 10.46
C GLN A 2 -5.25 30.31 9.07
N SER A 3 -4.22 29.57 8.66
CA SER A 3 -3.64 29.76 7.33
C SER A 3 -4.72 29.52 6.27
N LYS A 4 -4.83 30.39 5.26
CA LYS A 4 -5.72 30.18 4.11
C LYS A 4 -5.42 28.88 3.34
N LEU A 5 -4.27 28.25 3.60
CA LEU A 5 -3.83 26.96 3.07
C LEU A 5 -4.52 25.75 3.73
N GLY A 6 -5.27 25.94 4.80
CA GLY A 6 -6.08 24.90 5.45
C GLY A 6 -5.31 23.85 6.29
N ILE A 7 -3.97 23.84 6.23
CA ILE A 7 -3.09 23.01 7.08
C ILE A 7 -2.14 23.92 7.87
N ASP A 8 -1.89 23.57 9.13
CA ASP A 8 -0.91 24.28 9.96
C ASP A 8 0.51 24.11 9.43
N LYS A 9 1.32 25.18 9.44
CA LYS A 9 2.68 25.17 8.89
C LYS A 9 3.59 24.14 9.56
N LYS A 10 3.40 23.84 10.85
CA LYS A 10 4.21 22.86 11.58
C LYS A 10 3.79 21.43 11.24
N ASP A 11 2.49 21.21 11.07
CA ASP A 11 1.95 19.92 10.60
C ASP A 11 2.38 19.63 9.16
N ALA A 12 2.44 20.68 8.33
CA ALA A 12 2.91 20.59 6.96
C ALA A 12 4.39 20.17 6.87
N LYS A 13 5.25 20.65 7.78
CA LYS A 13 6.66 20.23 7.85
C LYS A 13 6.79 18.74 8.17
N LEU A 14 6.03 18.24 9.15
CA LEU A 14 6.03 16.81 9.51
C LEU A 14 5.52 15.96 8.34
N THR A 15 4.47 16.41 7.67
CA THR A 15 3.95 15.75 6.46
C THR A 15 5.02 15.67 5.38
N LEU A 16 5.64 16.81 5.02
CA LEU A 16 6.65 16.87 3.97
C LEU A 16 7.88 16.00 4.29
N ALA A 17 8.28 15.91 5.56
CA ALA A 17 9.38 15.02 5.98
C ALA A 17 9.11 13.56 5.60
N HIS A 18 7.87 13.08 5.82
CA HIS A 18 7.49 11.73 5.40
C HIS A 18 7.47 11.59 3.87
N ILE A 19 6.91 12.58 3.16
CA ILE A 19 6.85 12.56 1.70
C ILE A 19 8.27 12.56 1.08
N TYR A 20 9.24 13.26 1.65
CA TYR A 20 10.63 13.21 1.18
C TYR A 20 11.19 11.78 1.22
N VAL A 21 11.03 11.07 2.35
CA VAL A 21 11.50 9.68 2.47
C VAL A 21 10.79 8.77 1.46
N ALA A 22 9.48 8.95 1.27
CA ALA A 22 8.72 8.16 0.30
C ALA A 22 9.21 8.34 -1.14
N PHE A 23 9.54 9.57 -1.56
CA PHE A 23 10.06 9.85 -2.90
C PHE A 23 11.52 9.41 -3.08
N THR A 24 12.35 9.47 -2.03
CA THR A 24 13.68 8.85 -2.04
C THR A 24 13.57 7.34 -2.21
N ALA A 25 12.66 6.69 -1.48
CA ALA A 25 12.40 5.26 -1.61
C ALA A 25 11.88 4.89 -3.00
N LEU A 26 11.02 5.72 -3.61
CA LEU A 26 10.54 5.54 -5.00
C LEU A 26 11.70 5.48 -6.00
N LEU A 27 12.62 6.43 -5.91
CA LEU A 27 13.76 6.51 -6.82
C LEU A 27 14.70 5.30 -6.66
N LEU A 28 15.11 5.02 -5.42
CA LEU A 28 16.09 3.95 -5.14
C LEU A 28 15.49 2.56 -5.36
N GLY A 29 14.30 2.29 -4.83
CA GLY A 29 13.60 1.02 -5.03
C GLY A 29 13.19 0.82 -6.48
N GLY A 30 12.78 1.89 -7.17
CA GLY A 30 12.47 1.87 -8.59
C GLY A 30 13.67 1.56 -9.49
N LEU A 31 14.84 2.14 -9.20
CA LEU A 31 16.09 1.79 -9.86
C LEU A 31 16.42 0.30 -9.67
N CYS A 32 16.27 -0.21 -8.45
CA CYS A 32 16.45 -1.64 -8.20
C CYS A 32 15.47 -2.48 -9.03
N GLY A 33 14.23 -2.01 -9.23
CA GLY A 33 13.23 -2.66 -10.08
C GLY A 33 13.65 -2.72 -11.55
N LEU A 34 14.13 -1.59 -12.12
CA LEU A 34 14.70 -1.56 -13.47
C LEU A 34 15.82 -2.58 -13.62
N LEU A 35 16.83 -2.50 -12.74
CA LEU A 35 17.99 -3.38 -12.78
C LEU A 35 17.60 -4.86 -12.68
N GLN A 36 16.61 -5.21 -11.84
CA GLN A 36 16.09 -6.58 -11.78
C GLN A 36 15.50 -7.05 -13.11
N THR A 37 14.73 -6.21 -13.79
CA THR A 37 14.13 -6.59 -15.09
C THR A 37 15.20 -6.78 -16.17
N LEU A 38 16.26 -5.95 -16.18
CA LEU A 38 17.40 -6.08 -17.10
C LEU A 38 18.25 -7.33 -16.82
N VAL A 39 18.44 -7.69 -15.55
CA VAL A 39 19.12 -8.94 -15.19
C VAL A 39 18.27 -10.14 -15.62
N ARG A 40 16.94 -10.07 -15.41
CA ARG A 40 16.01 -11.16 -15.72
C ARG A 40 15.81 -11.37 -17.22
N SER A 41 16.18 -10.43 -18.09
CA SER A 41 16.20 -10.66 -19.55
C SER A 41 17.42 -11.45 -20.02
N GLY A 42 18.40 -11.73 -19.14
CA GLY A 42 19.62 -12.45 -19.49
C GLY A 42 20.63 -11.62 -20.30
N THR A 43 20.35 -10.35 -20.54
CA THR A 43 21.17 -9.45 -21.37
C THR A 43 22.07 -8.53 -20.57
N TYR A 44 21.95 -8.51 -19.23
CA TYR A 44 22.65 -7.58 -18.37
C TYR A 44 23.21 -8.27 -17.14
N GLN A 45 24.47 -7.98 -16.81
CA GLN A 45 25.12 -8.39 -15.56
C GLN A 45 25.38 -7.16 -14.70
N LEU A 46 25.10 -7.26 -13.40
CA LEU A 46 25.27 -6.14 -12.47
C LEU A 46 26.76 -5.91 -12.16
N PRO A 47 27.19 -4.65 -12.02
CA PRO A 47 28.53 -4.34 -11.57
C PRO A 47 28.71 -4.55 -10.05
N ALA A 48 29.95 -4.44 -9.58
CA ALA A 48 30.31 -4.26 -8.17
C ALA A 48 29.85 -5.37 -7.20
N GLY A 49 29.63 -6.59 -7.69
CA GLY A 49 29.29 -7.75 -6.84
C GLY A 49 27.87 -7.71 -6.26
N ILE A 50 27.01 -6.79 -6.70
CA ILE A 50 25.62 -6.71 -6.23
C ILE A 50 24.79 -7.81 -6.91
N GLY A 51 24.10 -8.61 -6.09
CA GLY A 51 23.30 -9.74 -6.56
C GLY A 51 21.85 -9.39 -6.93
N TYR A 52 21.23 -10.23 -7.76
CA TYR A 52 19.80 -10.11 -8.11
C TYR A 52 18.89 -10.13 -6.86
N TYR A 53 19.12 -11.05 -5.93
CA TYR A 53 18.30 -11.19 -4.72
C TYR A 53 18.50 -10.04 -3.72
N GLN A 54 19.69 -9.45 -3.71
CA GLN A 54 19.97 -8.24 -2.93
C GLN A 54 19.12 -7.09 -3.46
N LEU A 55 19.13 -6.83 -4.79
CA LEU A 55 18.28 -5.81 -5.41
C LEU A 55 16.79 -6.08 -5.20
N LEU A 56 16.35 -7.32 -5.36
CA LEU A 56 14.96 -7.71 -5.14
C LEU A 56 14.53 -7.48 -3.69
N THR A 57 15.43 -7.68 -2.74
CA THR A 57 15.19 -7.37 -1.33
C THR A 57 15.04 -5.87 -1.12
N VAL A 58 16.00 -5.06 -1.61
CA VAL A 58 15.92 -3.59 -1.51
C VAL A 58 14.65 -3.06 -2.15
N HIS A 59 14.30 -3.52 -3.36
CA HIS A 59 13.09 -3.09 -4.06
C HIS A 59 11.81 -3.38 -3.28
N GLY A 60 11.64 -4.62 -2.80
CA GLY A 60 10.46 -5.00 -2.04
C GLY A 60 10.33 -4.23 -0.72
N VAL A 61 11.43 -4.05 0.01
CA VAL A 61 11.45 -3.29 1.27
C VAL A 61 11.19 -1.81 1.02
N LEU A 62 11.92 -1.17 0.10
CA LEU A 62 11.79 0.25 -0.15
C LEU A 62 10.43 0.63 -0.75
N LEU A 63 9.90 -0.13 -1.71
CA LEU A 63 8.63 0.23 -2.34
C LEU A 63 7.41 -0.30 -1.59
N GLY A 64 7.47 -1.56 -1.12
CA GLY A 64 6.34 -2.20 -0.47
C GLY A 64 6.15 -1.77 0.99
N LEU A 65 7.22 -1.47 1.73
CA LEU A 65 7.15 -1.11 3.14
C LEU A 65 7.45 0.37 3.37
N VAL A 66 8.59 0.87 2.88
CA VAL A 66 9.04 2.24 3.22
C VAL A 66 8.21 3.29 2.49
N LEU A 67 8.17 3.26 1.16
CA LEU A 67 7.45 4.25 0.35
C LEU A 67 6.00 4.38 0.78
N THR A 68 5.30 3.24 0.85
CA THR A 68 3.89 3.21 1.21
C THR A 68 3.70 3.73 2.62
N THR A 69 4.36 3.18 3.63
CA THR A 69 4.14 3.58 5.04
C THR A 69 4.44 5.06 5.28
N PHE A 70 5.57 5.57 4.77
CA PHE A 70 5.89 7.00 4.90
C PHE A 70 4.87 7.88 4.17
N PHE A 71 4.54 7.56 2.92
CA PHE A 71 3.56 8.35 2.16
C PHE A 71 2.21 8.40 2.87
N ILE A 72 1.72 7.24 3.31
CA ILE A 72 0.44 7.08 3.98
C ILE A 72 0.41 7.89 5.26
N ILE A 73 1.38 7.71 6.16
CA ILE A 73 1.40 8.43 7.44
C ILE A 73 1.50 9.95 7.22
N GLY A 74 2.31 10.41 6.28
CA GLY A 74 2.36 11.82 5.91
C GLY A 74 0.99 12.33 5.44
N PHE A 75 0.35 11.60 4.53
CA PHE A 75 -0.99 11.93 4.03
C PHE A 75 -2.06 11.93 5.14
N LEU A 76 -2.00 11.01 6.09
CA LEU A 76 -2.93 10.94 7.22
C LEU A 76 -2.75 12.13 8.18
N PHE A 77 -1.51 12.55 8.46
CA PHE A 77 -1.25 13.78 9.22
C PHE A 77 -1.88 15.00 8.53
N ALA A 78 -1.66 15.15 7.23
CA ALA A 78 -2.25 16.25 6.46
C ALA A 78 -3.80 16.23 6.48
N SER A 79 -4.38 15.04 6.28
CA SER A 79 -5.83 14.82 6.26
C SER A 79 -6.49 15.17 7.59
N ILE A 80 -5.90 14.72 8.71
CA ILE A 80 -6.40 15.01 10.06
C ILE A 80 -6.20 16.49 10.40
N SER A 81 -5.04 17.09 10.07
CA SER A 81 -4.82 18.53 10.29
C SER A 81 -5.85 19.38 9.54
N LYS A 82 -6.15 19.01 8.28
CA LYS A 82 -7.13 19.71 7.44
C LYS A 82 -8.57 19.60 7.98
N THR A 83 -8.98 18.44 8.46
CA THR A 83 -10.40 18.17 8.77
C THR A 83 -10.74 18.20 10.26
N SER A 84 -9.75 18.00 11.13
CA SER A 84 -9.90 18.09 12.59
C SER A 84 -9.11 19.28 13.19
N GLY A 85 -8.45 20.09 12.36
CA GLY A 85 -7.63 21.23 12.79
C GLY A 85 -6.23 20.82 13.26
N ALA A 86 -5.40 21.81 13.60
CA ALA A 86 -3.97 21.62 13.88
C ALA A 86 -3.68 20.64 15.03
N PHE A 87 -2.54 19.97 14.95
CA PHE A 87 -1.99 19.16 16.04
C PHE A 87 -1.36 20.07 17.12
N SER A 88 -1.53 19.68 18.38
CA SER A 88 -0.90 20.32 19.53
C SER A 88 0.61 20.10 19.51
N LYS A 89 1.33 20.78 20.42
CA LYS A 89 2.77 20.59 20.57
C LYS A 89 3.12 19.13 20.92
N GLY A 90 2.43 18.52 21.89
CA GLY A 90 2.71 17.15 22.33
C GLY A 90 2.44 16.11 21.25
N GLU A 91 1.32 16.24 20.54
CA GLU A 91 1.01 15.36 19.41
C GLU A 91 2.06 15.49 18.29
N ARG A 92 2.44 16.72 17.91
CA ARG A 92 3.50 16.91 16.91
C ARG A 92 4.84 16.31 17.33
N VAL A 93 5.23 16.46 18.59
CA VAL A 93 6.46 15.85 19.11
C VAL A 93 6.39 14.33 18.97
N THR A 94 5.24 13.73 19.35
CA THR A 94 5.00 12.30 19.17
C THR A 94 5.13 11.89 17.70
N GLY A 95 4.51 12.64 16.77
CA GLY A 95 4.66 12.39 15.34
C GLY A 95 6.10 12.49 14.82
N TRP A 96 6.91 13.43 15.32
CA TRP A 96 8.33 13.52 14.97
C TRP A 96 9.18 12.38 15.55
N VAL A 97 8.87 11.91 16.76
CA VAL A 97 9.52 10.73 17.34
C VAL A 97 9.21 9.49 16.48
N GLY A 98 7.94 9.31 16.10
CA GLY A 98 7.54 8.24 15.19
C GLY A 98 8.27 8.29 13.85
N PHE A 99 8.33 9.48 13.22
CA PHE A 99 9.09 9.71 11.99
C PHE A 99 10.56 9.28 12.13
N TRP A 100 11.27 9.75 13.16
CA TRP A 100 12.69 9.43 13.31
C TRP A 100 12.96 7.96 13.61
N LEU A 101 12.13 7.30 14.43
CA LEU A 101 12.21 5.86 14.64
C LEU A 101 12.07 5.10 13.32
N MET A 102 11.09 5.49 12.49
CA MET A 102 10.91 4.90 11.17
C MET A 102 12.13 5.13 10.27
N THR A 103 12.65 6.35 10.22
CA THR A 103 13.78 6.69 9.35
C THR A 103 15.06 5.96 9.76
N VAL A 104 15.36 5.89 11.06
CA VAL A 104 16.49 5.13 11.59
C VAL A 104 16.32 3.64 11.29
N GLY A 105 15.12 3.09 11.51
CA GLY A 105 14.80 1.71 11.18
C GLY A 105 15.00 1.37 9.70
N THR A 106 14.52 2.24 8.81
CA THR A 106 14.74 2.12 7.36
C THR A 106 16.22 2.18 7.00
N ALA A 107 16.98 3.14 7.54
CA ALA A 107 18.41 3.27 7.26
C ALA A 107 19.19 2.03 7.71
N LEU A 108 18.89 1.52 8.91
CA LEU A 108 19.51 0.31 9.45
C LEU A 108 19.19 -0.93 8.60
N THR A 109 17.92 -1.09 8.21
CA THR A 109 17.49 -2.18 7.33
C THR A 109 18.21 -2.12 5.98
N ALA A 110 18.24 -0.94 5.35
CA ALA A 110 18.91 -0.73 4.07
C ALA A 110 20.41 -1.01 4.16
N PHE A 111 21.07 -0.56 5.24
CA PHE A 111 22.49 -0.83 5.48
C PHE A 111 22.81 -2.33 5.45
N TYR A 112 22.08 -3.15 6.21
CA TYR A 112 22.34 -4.59 6.25
C TYR A 112 22.04 -5.30 4.92
N ILE A 113 21.07 -4.82 4.15
CA ILE A 113 20.86 -5.34 2.80
C ILE A 113 22.04 -4.97 1.89
N LEU A 114 22.51 -3.72 1.93
CA LEU A 114 23.57 -3.21 1.03
C LEU A 114 24.93 -3.85 1.28
N ILE A 115 25.26 -4.23 2.51
CA ILE A 115 26.51 -4.96 2.82
C ILE A 115 26.39 -6.47 2.58
N GLY A 116 25.26 -6.96 2.06
CA GLY A 116 25.06 -8.37 1.71
C GLY A 116 24.61 -9.27 2.86
N GLU A 117 24.31 -8.72 4.05
CA GLU A 117 23.97 -9.49 5.26
C GLU A 117 22.46 -9.75 5.43
N ALA A 118 21.64 -9.37 4.44
CA ALA A 118 20.18 -9.49 4.52
C ALA A 118 19.48 -9.73 3.16
N SER A 119 20.02 -10.62 2.32
CA SER A 119 19.40 -10.99 1.04
C SER A 119 18.26 -12.02 1.22
N VAL A 120 17.27 -11.68 2.04
CA VAL A 120 16.16 -12.58 2.47
C VAL A 120 14.78 -12.18 1.92
N LEU A 121 14.75 -11.22 0.99
CA LEU A 121 13.54 -10.61 0.43
C LEU A 121 12.70 -9.85 1.46
N TYR A 122 11.72 -9.07 1.01
CA TYR A 122 10.83 -8.31 1.91
C TYR A 122 9.94 -9.19 2.80
N THR A 123 9.83 -10.49 2.51
CA THR A 123 9.10 -11.46 3.32
C THR A 123 9.96 -12.14 4.38
N PHE A 124 11.29 -12.09 4.26
CA PHE A 124 12.27 -12.61 5.24
C PHE A 124 11.88 -13.97 5.84
N TYR A 125 11.43 -14.91 4.99
CA TYR A 125 10.95 -16.19 5.47
C TYR A 125 12.06 -17.01 6.11
N ALA A 126 11.81 -17.51 7.31
CA ALA A 126 12.58 -18.59 7.88
C ALA A 126 12.55 -19.82 6.94
N PRO A 127 13.66 -20.59 6.85
CA PRO A 127 14.85 -20.49 7.69
C PRO A 127 16.00 -19.65 7.08
N LEU A 128 15.73 -18.80 6.09
CA LEU A 128 16.73 -17.84 5.61
C LEU A 128 16.98 -16.78 6.69
N MET A 129 18.22 -16.69 7.16
CA MET A 129 18.59 -15.86 8.31
C MET A 129 19.38 -14.63 7.86
N ALA A 130 18.81 -13.45 8.08
CA ALA A 130 19.52 -12.19 7.95
C ALA A 130 20.24 -11.82 9.26
N HIS A 131 21.12 -10.82 9.19
CA HIS A 131 21.72 -10.24 10.38
C HIS A 131 20.68 -9.55 11.29
N ALA A 132 20.84 -9.64 12.61
CA ALA A 132 19.90 -9.11 13.61
C ALA A 132 19.48 -7.65 13.38
N GLY A 133 20.43 -6.81 12.97
CA GLY A 133 20.17 -5.40 12.66
C GLY A 133 19.16 -5.15 11.52
N PHE A 134 19.00 -6.08 10.57
CA PHE A 134 17.91 -6.02 9.59
C PHE A 134 16.55 -6.13 10.28
N TYR A 135 16.38 -7.12 11.17
CA TYR A 135 15.13 -7.34 11.90
C TYR A 135 14.85 -6.20 12.90
N ILE A 136 15.87 -5.70 13.60
CA ILE A 136 15.76 -4.54 14.49
C ILE A 136 15.34 -3.29 13.69
N GLY A 137 15.92 -3.09 12.51
CA GLY A 137 15.54 -1.98 11.63
C GLY A 137 14.07 -2.03 11.21
N LEU A 138 13.57 -3.20 10.81
CA LEU A 138 12.16 -3.40 10.49
C LEU A 138 11.25 -3.22 11.71
N ALA A 139 11.67 -3.68 12.89
CA ALA A 139 10.92 -3.47 14.14
C ALA A 139 10.80 -1.97 14.46
N LEU A 140 11.87 -1.19 14.31
CA LEU A 140 11.84 0.26 14.50
C LEU A 140 10.92 0.97 13.49
N LEU A 141 10.86 0.50 12.25
CA LEU A 141 9.91 1.00 11.25
C LEU A 141 8.44 0.80 11.71
N VAL A 142 8.11 -0.40 12.19
CA VAL A 142 6.76 -0.70 12.69
C VAL A 142 6.46 0.08 13.97
N VAL A 143 7.34 0.06 14.96
CA VAL A 143 7.12 0.77 16.23
C VAL A 143 7.02 2.27 16.02
N GLY A 144 7.88 2.86 15.17
CA GLY A 144 7.80 4.28 14.82
C GLY A 144 6.46 4.66 14.18
N SER A 145 5.91 3.79 13.33
CA SER A 145 4.59 4.01 12.73
C SER A 145 3.45 3.97 13.76
N TRP A 146 3.56 3.15 14.82
CA TRP A 146 2.60 3.14 15.94
C TRP A 146 2.65 4.44 16.73
N VAL A 147 3.85 4.95 17.00
CA VAL A 147 4.03 6.25 17.67
C VAL A 147 3.38 7.37 16.86
N SER A 148 3.58 7.39 15.54
CA SER A 148 2.85 8.31 14.65
C SER A 148 1.33 8.13 14.73
N GLY A 149 0.84 6.89 14.79
CA GLY A 149 -0.57 6.57 14.99
C GLY A 149 -1.15 7.09 16.31
N PHE A 150 -0.41 6.96 17.42
CA PHE A 150 -0.84 7.50 18.72
C PHE A 150 -1.02 9.02 18.70
N SER A 151 -0.19 9.75 17.95
CA SER A 151 -0.41 11.18 17.71
C SER A 151 -1.76 11.44 17.01
N MET A 152 -2.10 10.65 16.00
CA MET A 152 -3.35 10.78 15.25
C MET A 152 -4.57 10.43 16.11
N PHE A 153 -4.48 9.37 16.90
CA PHE A 153 -5.54 8.97 17.84
C PHE A 153 -5.76 10.03 18.92
N ALA A 154 -4.68 10.56 19.52
CA ALA A 154 -4.77 11.63 20.52
C ALA A 154 -5.48 12.86 19.95
N LYS A 155 -5.14 13.27 18.71
CA LYS A 155 -5.78 14.39 18.02
C LYS A 155 -7.27 14.14 17.76
N TYR A 156 -7.62 12.96 17.27
CA TYR A 156 -9.01 12.59 16.99
C TYR A 156 -9.85 12.52 18.28
N ILE A 157 -9.31 11.94 19.36
CA ILE A 157 -9.95 11.91 20.68
C ILE A 157 -10.15 13.33 21.21
N ARG A 158 -9.14 14.21 21.09
CA ARG A 158 -9.28 15.62 21.49
C ARG A 158 -10.39 16.30 20.70
N TRP A 159 -10.40 16.15 19.38
CA TRP A 159 -11.43 16.74 18.53
C TRP A 159 -12.85 16.28 18.96
N LYS A 160 -13.04 14.99 19.26
CA LYS A 160 -14.33 14.48 19.76
C LYS A 160 -14.73 15.05 21.11
N ARG A 161 -13.77 15.31 22.01
CA ARG A 161 -14.03 15.95 23.31
C ARG A 161 -14.43 17.42 23.17
N GLU A 162 -13.82 18.13 22.21
CA GLU A 162 -14.09 19.54 21.90
C GLU A 162 -15.42 19.71 21.14
N ASN A 163 -15.86 18.71 20.38
CA ASN A 163 -17.05 18.76 19.51
C ASN A 163 -18.10 17.71 19.92
N LYS A 164 -18.53 17.74 21.19
CA LYS A 164 -19.53 16.80 21.72
C LYS A 164 -20.82 16.82 20.88
N GLY A 165 -21.34 15.64 20.54
CA GLY A 165 -22.56 15.49 19.74
C GLY A 165 -22.37 15.65 18.23
N GLN A 166 -21.18 16.04 17.76
CA GLN A 166 -20.88 16.12 16.33
C GLN A 166 -20.15 14.86 15.85
N MET A 167 -20.44 14.44 14.61
CA MET A 167 -19.68 13.37 13.97
C MET A 167 -18.38 13.93 13.38
N PRO A 168 -17.23 13.27 13.59
CA PRO A 168 -16.00 13.61 12.90
C PRO A 168 -16.18 13.59 11.38
N HIS A 169 -15.48 14.45 10.65
CA HIS A 169 -15.48 14.40 9.20
C HIS A 169 -15.04 13.01 8.70
N VAL A 170 -15.67 12.49 7.64
CA VAL A 170 -15.41 11.13 7.13
C VAL A 170 -13.94 10.87 6.82
N LEU A 171 -13.23 11.87 6.29
CA LEU A 171 -11.79 11.76 6.03
C LEU A 171 -10.97 11.52 7.31
N SER A 172 -11.31 12.18 8.42
CA SER A 172 -10.63 11.94 9.71
C SER A 172 -10.98 10.55 10.27
N PHE A 173 -12.24 10.12 10.12
CA PHE A 173 -12.65 8.75 10.48
C PHE A 173 -11.86 7.71 9.67
N MET A 174 -11.78 7.87 8.34
CA MET A 174 -11.02 7.00 7.45
C MET A 174 -9.52 6.99 7.77
N ALA A 175 -8.95 8.13 8.17
CA ALA A 175 -7.56 8.19 8.60
C ALA A 175 -7.31 7.37 9.88
N VAL A 176 -8.20 7.51 10.88
CA VAL A 176 -8.10 6.77 12.15
C VAL A 176 -8.31 5.29 11.93
N ILE A 177 -9.34 4.88 11.18
CA ILE A 177 -9.59 3.46 10.95
C ILE A 177 -8.47 2.80 10.14
N THR A 178 -7.84 3.53 9.21
CA THR A 178 -6.63 3.06 8.49
C THR A 178 -5.48 2.80 9.46
N MET A 179 -5.26 3.69 10.43
CA MET A 179 -4.23 3.49 11.47
C MET A 179 -4.60 2.40 12.48
N VAL A 180 -5.88 2.21 12.80
CA VAL A 180 -6.33 1.08 13.63
C VAL A 180 -6.09 -0.24 12.92
N LEU A 181 -6.47 -0.34 11.64
CA LEU A 181 -6.18 -1.51 10.80
C LEU A 181 -4.67 -1.78 10.81
N TRP A 182 -3.84 -0.77 10.57
CA TRP A 182 -2.38 -0.90 10.57
C TRP A 182 -1.82 -1.41 11.89
N LEU A 183 -2.26 -0.83 13.02
CA LEU A 183 -1.80 -1.23 14.35
C LEU A 183 -2.14 -2.69 14.61
N VAL A 184 -3.41 -3.09 14.39
CA VAL A 184 -3.85 -4.46 14.64
C VAL A 184 -3.17 -5.45 13.69
N ALA A 185 -3.04 -5.10 12.40
CA ALA A 185 -2.39 -5.91 11.37
C ALA A 185 -0.92 -6.19 11.68
N THR A 186 -0.20 -5.19 12.18
CA THR A 186 1.24 -5.32 12.43
C THR A 186 1.58 -6.07 13.72
N LEU A 187 0.60 -6.39 14.59
CA LEU A 187 0.86 -7.16 15.81
C LEU A 187 1.50 -8.52 15.53
N GLY A 188 1.05 -9.24 14.50
CA GLY A 188 1.62 -10.55 14.13
C GLY A 188 3.07 -10.44 13.70
N VAL A 189 3.39 -9.53 12.77
CA VAL A 189 4.78 -9.34 12.31
C VAL A 189 5.68 -8.75 13.41
N ALA A 190 5.16 -7.88 14.27
CA ALA A 190 5.91 -7.36 15.41
C ALA A 190 6.24 -8.47 16.40
N ALA A 191 5.26 -9.32 16.74
CA ALA A 191 5.46 -10.46 17.63
C ALA A 191 6.48 -11.45 17.07
N THR A 192 6.36 -11.85 15.80
CA THR A 192 7.33 -12.80 15.20
C THR A 192 8.73 -12.19 15.12
N VAL A 193 8.87 -10.90 14.79
CA VAL A 193 10.19 -10.26 14.71
C VAL A 193 10.84 -10.13 16.08
N LEU A 194 10.10 -9.64 17.09
CA LEU A 194 10.64 -9.39 18.43
C LEU A 194 10.91 -10.67 19.23
N ILE A 195 10.03 -11.67 19.10
CA ILE A 195 10.05 -12.87 19.93
C ILE A 195 10.78 -14.03 19.24
N GLN A 196 10.80 -14.10 17.90
CA GLN A 196 11.46 -15.17 17.16
C GLN A 196 12.71 -14.69 16.42
N PHE A 197 12.56 -13.80 15.42
CA PHE A 197 13.68 -13.48 14.52
C PHE A 197 14.86 -12.78 15.20
N ILE A 198 14.62 -11.82 16.12
CA ILE A 198 15.70 -11.13 16.81
C ILE A 198 16.47 -12.08 17.75
N PRO A 199 15.83 -12.81 18.68
CA PRO A 199 16.53 -13.80 19.50
C PRO A 199 17.28 -14.85 18.69
N TRP A 200 16.66 -15.36 17.62
CA TRP A 200 17.25 -16.35 16.72
C TRP A 200 18.49 -15.82 15.99
N SER A 201 18.40 -14.64 15.39
CA SER A 201 19.53 -14.03 14.66
C SER A 201 20.66 -13.53 15.57
N LEU A 202 20.40 -13.35 16.87
CA LEU A 202 21.42 -13.06 17.89
C LEU A 202 22.05 -14.33 18.49
N GLY A 203 21.57 -15.53 18.13
CA GLY A 203 22.04 -16.79 18.70
C GLY A 203 21.56 -17.05 20.14
N ILE A 204 20.51 -16.35 20.60
CA ILE A 204 19.87 -16.61 21.91
C ILE A 204 19.04 -17.91 21.84
N THR A 205 18.46 -18.20 20.67
CA THR A 205 17.74 -19.43 20.36
C THR A 205 18.30 -20.07 19.10
N ASP A 206 18.54 -21.37 19.11
CA ASP A 206 19.18 -22.09 17.99
C ASP A 206 18.25 -22.34 16.80
N GLU A 207 16.93 -22.34 17.05
CA GLU A 207 15.92 -22.74 16.08
C GLU A 207 14.76 -21.75 16.02
N ILE A 208 14.07 -21.71 14.88
CA ILE A 208 12.85 -20.92 14.65
C ILE A 208 11.72 -21.79 14.10
N ASN A 209 10.49 -21.56 14.56
CA ASN A 209 9.31 -22.24 14.02
C ASN A 209 8.90 -21.60 12.68
N VAL A 210 9.14 -22.31 11.58
CA VAL A 210 8.89 -21.80 10.21
C VAL A 210 7.40 -21.56 9.96
N LEU A 211 6.53 -22.47 10.41
CA LEU A 211 5.10 -22.35 10.17
C LEU A 211 4.49 -21.19 10.95
N VAL A 212 4.79 -21.10 12.26
CA VAL A 212 4.31 -20.01 13.13
C VAL A 212 4.83 -18.66 12.65
N SER A 213 6.12 -18.55 12.34
CA SER A 213 6.70 -17.28 11.87
C SER A 213 6.07 -16.81 10.56
N ARG A 214 5.79 -17.73 9.62
CA ARG A 214 5.10 -17.43 8.35
C ARG A 214 3.63 -17.10 8.54
N THR A 215 2.92 -17.77 9.44
CA THR A 215 1.52 -17.46 9.75
C THR A 215 1.37 -16.10 10.42
N LEU A 216 2.25 -15.75 11.36
CA LEU A 216 2.28 -14.40 11.94
C LEU A 216 2.69 -13.33 10.92
N PHE A 217 3.55 -13.66 9.96
CA PHE A 217 3.85 -12.78 8.84
C PHE A 217 2.60 -12.54 7.99
N TRP A 218 1.80 -13.56 7.66
CA TRP A 218 0.62 -13.39 6.80
C TRP A 218 -0.63 -12.89 7.50
N TYR A 219 -0.70 -13.00 8.83
CA TYR A 219 -1.60 -12.19 9.65
C TYR A 219 -1.40 -10.68 9.37
N PHE A 220 -0.15 -10.27 9.13
CA PHE A 220 0.21 -8.90 8.73
C PHE A 220 0.14 -8.67 7.22
N GLY A 221 0.65 -9.62 6.43
CA GLY A 221 0.98 -9.41 5.03
C GLY A 221 -0.24 -9.20 4.13
N HIS A 222 -1.40 -9.75 4.47
CA HIS A 222 -2.63 -9.43 3.77
C HIS A 222 -3.19 -8.04 4.15
N PRO A 223 -3.46 -7.71 5.42
CA PRO A 223 -3.96 -6.38 5.76
C PRO A 223 -3.01 -5.24 5.36
N LEU A 224 -1.70 -5.51 5.24
CA LEU A 224 -0.71 -4.59 4.67
C LEU A 224 -1.15 -4.05 3.29
N VAL A 225 -1.70 -4.88 2.41
CA VAL A 225 -2.09 -4.40 1.06
C VAL A 225 -3.30 -3.48 1.10
N TYR A 226 -4.17 -3.62 2.10
CA TYR A 226 -5.28 -2.70 2.34
C TYR A 226 -4.80 -1.41 2.99
N PHE A 227 -3.81 -1.47 3.88
CA PHE A 227 -3.16 -0.26 4.37
C PHE A 227 -2.62 0.59 3.21
N TRP A 228 -2.06 -0.03 2.16
CA TRP A 228 -1.67 0.67 0.93
C TRP A 228 -2.86 1.27 0.17
N LEU A 229 -3.95 0.51 0.06
CA LEU A 229 -5.13 0.85 -0.75
C LEU A 229 -6.02 1.93 -0.13
N LEU A 230 -6.22 1.90 1.19
CA LEU A 230 -7.16 2.78 1.89
C LEU A 230 -6.93 4.28 1.65
N PRO A 231 -5.70 4.82 1.63
CA PRO A 231 -5.49 6.22 1.28
C PRO A 231 -5.89 6.55 -0.17
N ALA A 232 -5.77 5.60 -1.11
CA ALA A 232 -6.34 5.80 -2.43
C ALA A 232 -7.87 5.89 -2.34
N TYR A 233 -8.52 5.00 -1.59
CA TYR A 233 -9.97 5.04 -1.37
C TYR A 233 -10.43 6.32 -0.67
N MET A 234 -9.66 6.85 0.28
CA MET A 234 -9.93 8.14 0.91
C MET A 234 -10.03 9.26 -0.12
N VAL A 235 -9.08 9.30 -1.05
CA VAL A 235 -9.05 10.29 -2.14
C VAL A 235 -10.21 10.07 -3.10
N TRP A 236 -10.51 8.82 -3.42
CA TRP A 236 -11.62 8.47 -4.30
C TRP A 236 -12.96 8.90 -3.71
N TYR A 237 -13.20 8.65 -2.41
CA TYR A 237 -14.44 9.04 -1.74
C TYR A 237 -14.54 10.54 -1.46
N VAL A 238 -13.44 11.23 -1.16
CA VAL A 238 -13.49 12.59 -0.58
C VAL A 238 -12.93 13.66 -1.53
N SER A 239 -11.82 13.38 -2.20
CA SER A 239 -11.11 14.38 -3.00
C SER A 239 -11.54 14.39 -4.46
N ILE A 240 -11.74 13.22 -5.06
CA ILE A 240 -12.18 13.10 -6.46
C ILE A 240 -13.54 13.77 -6.70
N PRO A 241 -14.58 13.60 -5.85
CA PRO A 241 -15.83 14.31 -6.06
C PRO A 241 -15.64 15.82 -6.07
N LYS A 242 -14.78 16.36 -5.19
CA LYS A 242 -14.47 17.80 -5.16
C LYS A 242 -13.77 18.24 -6.44
N ILE A 243 -12.77 17.49 -6.90
CA ILE A 243 -11.98 17.79 -8.10
C ILE A 243 -12.87 17.85 -9.35
N ILE A 244 -13.89 16.98 -9.45
CA ILE A 244 -14.82 16.96 -10.59
C ILE A 244 -16.03 17.89 -10.43
N GLY A 245 -16.09 18.70 -9.36
CA GLY A 245 -17.21 19.63 -9.08
C GLY A 245 -18.48 18.96 -8.54
N GLY A 246 -18.37 17.74 -8.05
CA GLY A 246 -19.42 16.96 -7.38
C GLY A 246 -19.34 16.99 -5.85
N LYS A 247 -20.05 16.05 -5.21
CA LYS A 247 -20.17 15.87 -3.76
C LYS A 247 -19.91 14.41 -3.39
N ILE A 248 -19.58 14.12 -2.13
CA ILE A 248 -19.46 12.74 -1.64
C ILE A 248 -20.82 12.06 -1.80
N PHE A 249 -20.86 10.93 -2.52
CA PHE A 249 -22.10 10.23 -2.84
C PHE A 249 -22.90 9.82 -1.59
N SER A 250 -22.22 9.19 -0.62
CA SER A 250 -22.82 8.78 0.65
C SER A 250 -21.76 8.67 1.74
N ASP A 251 -21.94 9.42 2.82
CA ASP A 251 -21.05 9.35 4.01
C ASP A 251 -21.15 7.98 4.69
N SER A 252 -22.37 7.44 4.82
CA SER A 252 -22.63 6.15 5.46
C SER A 252 -22.01 4.99 4.68
N LEU A 253 -22.13 5.00 3.35
CA LEU A 253 -21.52 3.97 2.49
C LEU A 253 -20.00 3.99 2.62
N ALA A 254 -19.39 5.18 2.59
CA ALA A 254 -17.96 5.33 2.69
C ALA A 254 -17.41 4.86 4.04
N ARG A 255 -18.11 5.17 5.14
CA ARG A 255 -17.74 4.67 6.49
C ARG A 255 -17.91 3.16 6.60
N LEU A 256 -19.03 2.62 6.13
CA LEU A 256 -19.28 1.19 6.14
C LEU A 256 -18.21 0.43 5.36
N SER A 257 -17.82 0.92 4.18
CA SER A 257 -16.73 0.33 3.38
C SER A 257 -15.43 0.21 4.19
N PHE A 258 -15.02 1.28 4.89
CA PHE A 258 -13.81 1.25 5.73
C PHE A 258 -13.96 0.36 6.98
N ILE A 259 -15.15 0.28 7.58
CA ILE A 259 -15.44 -0.67 8.67
C ILE A 259 -15.29 -2.11 8.18
N LEU A 260 -15.84 -2.42 7.01
CA LEU A 260 -15.72 -3.77 6.42
C LEU A 260 -14.27 -4.10 6.07
N PHE A 261 -13.48 -3.15 5.58
CA PHE A 261 -12.03 -3.36 5.43
C PHE A 261 -11.36 -3.64 6.78
N LEU A 262 -11.67 -2.89 7.83
CA LEU A 262 -11.13 -3.19 9.17
C LEU A 262 -11.45 -4.63 9.60
N LEU A 263 -12.69 -5.07 9.42
CA LEU A 263 -13.15 -6.38 9.89
C LEU A 263 -12.60 -7.55 9.06
N PHE A 264 -12.56 -7.42 7.73
CA PHE A 264 -12.26 -8.53 6.84
C PHE A 264 -10.83 -8.54 6.31
N SER A 265 -10.04 -7.47 6.45
CA SER A 265 -8.64 -7.46 5.98
C SER A 265 -7.66 -8.24 6.85
N ILE A 266 -8.01 -8.63 8.08
CA ILE A 266 -7.09 -9.32 9.02
C ILE A 266 -7.33 -10.85 9.08
N PRO A 267 -8.56 -11.37 9.29
CA PRO A 267 -8.84 -12.80 9.49
C PRO A 267 -8.83 -13.64 8.19
N VAL A 268 -7.83 -13.43 7.33
CA VAL A 268 -7.82 -13.94 5.94
C VAL A 268 -6.43 -14.36 5.44
N GLY A 269 -5.38 -14.22 6.25
CA GLY A 269 -3.99 -14.46 5.83
C GLY A 269 -3.70 -15.85 5.26
N PHE A 270 -4.51 -16.87 5.56
CA PHE A 270 -4.32 -18.23 5.04
C PHE A 270 -4.52 -18.36 3.53
N HIS A 271 -5.12 -17.40 2.82
CA HIS A 271 -5.07 -17.47 1.34
C HIS A 271 -3.63 -17.31 0.79
N HIS A 272 -2.69 -16.80 1.58
CA HIS A 272 -1.27 -16.81 1.24
C HIS A 272 -0.56 -18.12 1.61
N GLN A 273 -1.23 -19.02 2.34
CA GLN A 273 -0.71 -20.29 2.83
C GLN A 273 -1.56 -21.49 2.35
N LEU A 274 -2.25 -21.36 1.22
CA LEU A 274 -3.13 -22.42 0.70
C LEU A 274 -2.37 -23.70 0.36
N THR A 275 -1.12 -23.57 -0.06
CA THR A 275 -0.17 -24.65 -0.37
C THR A 275 0.65 -25.10 0.84
N GLU A 276 0.52 -24.43 1.99
CA GLU A 276 1.33 -24.72 3.17
C GLU A 276 0.86 -26.01 3.87
N PRO A 277 1.76 -26.93 4.25
CA PRO A 277 1.40 -28.05 5.13
C PRO A 277 1.13 -27.57 6.57
N GLY A 278 0.57 -28.43 7.40
CA GLY A 278 0.36 -28.13 8.84
C GLY A 278 -0.76 -27.13 9.14
N ILE A 279 -1.55 -26.72 8.15
CA ILE A 279 -2.76 -25.93 8.32
C ILE A 279 -3.94 -26.75 7.81
N ASP A 280 -4.91 -27.00 8.69
CA ASP A 280 -6.12 -27.77 8.37
C ASP A 280 -6.86 -27.18 7.16
N PRO A 281 -7.30 -28.01 6.19
CA PRO A 281 -8.04 -27.55 5.02
C PRO A 281 -9.33 -26.79 5.33
N GLY A 282 -10.03 -27.12 6.42
CA GLY A 282 -11.22 -26.42 6.87
C GLY A 282 -10.93 -24.97 7.25
N TRP A 283 -9.84 -24.72 7.99
CA TRP A 283 -9.41 -23.35 8.32
C TRP A 283 -8.99 -22.54 7.09
N LYS A 284 -8.32 -23.18 6.11
CA LYS A 284 -8.03 -22.55 4.82
C LYS A 284 -9.32 -22.15 4.10
N PHE A 285 -10.32 -23.04 4.05
CA PHE A 285 -11.60 -22.77 3.41
C PHE A 285 -12.35 -21.60 4.07
N VAL A 286 -12.44 -21.58 5.41
CA VAL A 286 -13.07 -20.48 6.16
C VAL A 286 -12.42 -19.14 5.81
N GLN A 287 -11.09 -19.06 5.82
CA GLN A 287 -10.40 -17.80 5.50
C GLN A 287 -10.48 -17.43 4.02
N VAL A 288 -10.62 -18.39 3.10
CA VAL A 288 -10.95 -18.10 1.69
C VAL A 288 -12.33 -17.43 1.59
N VAL A 289 -13.36 -17.96 2.26
CA VAL A 289 -14.70 -17.34 2.31
C VAL A 289 -14.62 -15.91 2.87
N LEU A 290 -13.90 -15.71 3.97
CA LEU A 290 -13.66 -14.37 4.53
C LEU A 290 -12.91 -13.45 3.56
N THR A 291 -11.99 -13.98 2.75
CA THR A 291 -11.28 -13.20 1.72
C THR A 291 -12.25 -12.70 0.66
N PHE A 292 -13.22 -13.51 0.24
CA PHE A 292 -14.29 -13.06 -0.66
C PHE A 292 -15.20 -12.00 -0.03
N MET A 293 -15.39 -11.99 1.29
CA MET A 293 -16.11 -10.91 1.97
C MET A 293 -15.42 -9.55 1.84
N VAL A 294 -14.09 -9.51 1.71
CA VAL A 294 -13.32 -8.27 1.47
C VAL A 294 -13.61 -7.64 0.10
N VAL A 295 -14.20 -8.39 -0.83
CA VAL A 295 -14.60 -7.88 -2.15
C VAL A 295 -15.78 -6.92 -2.04
N ILE A 296 -16.66 -7.13 -1.06
CA ILE A 296 -17.87 -6.33 -0.84
C ILE A 296 -17.56 -4.84 -0.70
N PRO A 297 -16.68 -4.39 0.23
CA PRO A 297 -16.36 -2.97 0.34
C PRO A 297 -15.71 -2.39 -0.93
N SER A 298 -14.96 -3.18 -1.70
CA SER A 298 -14.39 -2.75 -2.98
C SER A 298 -15.49 -2.51 -4.04
N LEU A 299 -16.49 -3.39 -4.12
CA LEU A 299 -17.64 -3.23 -5.02
C LEU A 299 -18.52 -2.05 -4.62
N MET A 300 -18.70 -1.81 -3.32
CA MET A 300 -19.37 -0.62 -2.81
C MET A 300 -18.64 0.66 -3.23
N THR A 301 -17.30 0.69 -3.16
CA THR A 301 -16.49 1.80 -3.67
C THR A 301 -16.67 1.97 -5.17
N ALA A 302 -16.60 0.89 -5.96
CA ALA A 302 -16.80 0.96 -7.40
C ALA A 302 -18.15 1.58 -7.76
N PHE A 303 -19.25 1.10 -7.16
CA PHE A 303 -20.58 1.66 -7.34
C PHE A 303 -20.62 3.16 -6.99
N SER A 304 -20.08 3.53 -5.82
CA SER A 304 -20.05 4.93 -5.38
C SER A 304 -19.26 5.82 -6.35
N MET A 305 -18.17 5.33 -6.94
CA MET A 305 -17.36 6.09 -7.90
C MET A 305 -18.11 6.27 -9.22
N PHE A 306 -18.68 5.21 -9.78
CA PHE A 306 -19.50 5.32 -10.99
C PHE A 306 -20.67 6.28 -10.82
N ALA A 307 -21.41 6.17 -9.71
CA ALA A 307 -22.51 7.08 -9.41
C ALA A 307 -22.03 8.54 -9.30
N THR A 308 -20.89 8.77 -8.63
CA THR A 308 -20.29 10.11 -8.50
C THR A 308 -19.92 10.70 -9.87
N PHE A 309 -19.29 9.90 -10.73
CA PHE A 309 -18.90 10.33 -12.08
C PHE A 309 -20.10 10.58 -12.97
N GLU A 310 -21.11 9.71 -12.94
CA GLU A 310 -22.31 9.88 -13.72
C GLU A 310 -23.07 11.15 -13.31
N ILE A 311 -23.28 11.36 -12.00
CA ILE A 311 -23.96 12.56 -11.49
C ILE A 311 -23.21 13.84 -11.91
N ALA A 312 -21.89 13.89 -11.71
CA ALA A 312 -21.09 15.04 -12.10
C ALA A 312 -21.09 15.26 -13.63
N GLY A 313 -20.90 14.19 -14.40
CA GLY A 313 -20.88 14.25 -15.86
C GLY A 313 -22.22 14.67 -16.47
N ARG A 314 -23.34 14.20 -15.90
CA ARG A 314 -24.70 14.61 -16.30
C ARG A 314 -24.99 16.06 -15.95
N LYS A 315 -24.57 16.52 -14.75
CA LYS A 315 -24.64 17.94 -14.36
C LYS A 315 -23.88 18.84 -15.35
N ASN A 316 -22.77 18.34 -15.91
CA ASN A 316 -21.98 19.03 -16.94
C ASN A 316 -22.54 18.86 -18.37
N GLY A 317 -23.81 18.45 -18.53
CA GLY A 317 -24.48 18.36 -19.82
C GLY A 317 -24.32 17.03 -20.57
N GLY A 318 -23.72 16.02 -19.94
CA GLY A 318 -23.59 14.68 -20.52
C GLY A 318 -24.96 13.98 -20.69
N LYS A 319 -25.30 13.59 -21.92
CA LYS A 319 -26.58 12.92 -22.26
C LYS A 319 -26.38 11.48 -22.74
N GLY A 320 -27.45 10.68 -22.70
CA GLY A 320 -27.43 9.29 -23.12
C GLY A 320 -26.61 8.38 -22.17
N LEU A 321 -26.21 7.22 -22.68
CA LEU A 321 -25.54 6.18 -21.89
C LEU A 321 -24.09 6.52 -21.55
N PHE A 322 -23.36 7.18 -22.47
CA PHE A 322 -21.92 7.46 -22.31
C PHE A 322 -21.55 8.95 -22.37
N GLY A 323 -22.52 9.85 -22.51
CA GLY A 323 -22.21 11.29 -22.62
C GLY A 323 -21.64 11.90 -21.34
N TRP A 324 -22.01 11.37 -20.17
CA TRP A 324 -21.47 11.80 -18.87
C TRP A 324 -19.96 11.53 -18.75
N PHE A 325 -19.47 10.46 -19.38
CA PHE A 325 -18.05 10.11 -19.33
C PHE A 325 -17.19 11.16 -20.05
N LYS A 326 -17.65 11.64 -21.20
CA LYS A 326 -16.94 12.61 -22.03
C LYS A 326 -16.79 13.99 -21.37
N THR A 327 -17.66 14.34 -20.43
CA THR A 327 -17.67 15.65 -19.75
C THR A 327 -16.83 15.69 -18.47
N LEU A 328 -16.24 14.56 -18.06
CA LEU A 328 -15.30 14.51 -16.94
C LEU A 328 -14.00 15.26 -17.27
N PRO A 329 -13.26 15.78 -16.27
CA PRO A 329 -12.11 16.64 -16.50
C PRO A 329 -10.84 15.86 -16.89
N TRP A 330 -10.85 15.21 -18.06
CA TRP A 330 -9.73 14.40 -18.57
C TRP A 330 -8.40 15.15 -18.71
N GLY A 331 -8.45 16.48 -18.86
CA GLY A 331 -7.28 17.34 -18.92
C GLY A 331 -6.67 17.70 -17.56
N ASP A 332 -7.30 17.33 -16.44
CA ASP A 332 -6.80 17.58 -15.09
C ASP A 332 -6.11 16.34 -14.53
N VAL A 333 -4.80 16.42 -14.30
CA VAL A 333 -4.01 15.29 -13.81
C VAL A 333 -4.46 14.82 -12.41
N ARG A 334 -5.03 15.72 -11.61
CA ARG A 334 -5.55 15.40 -10.28
C ARG A 334 -6.72 14.41 -10.35
N PHE A 335 -7.43 14.37 -11.48
CA PHE A 335 -8.47 13.39 -11.78
C PHE A 335 -7.94 12.23 -12.64
N PHE A 336 -7.21 12.55 -13.72
CA PHE A 336 -6.77 11.56 -14.70
C PHE A 336 -5.90 10.45 -14.09
N ALA A 337 -4.92 10.80 -13.24
CA ALA A 337 -4.03 9.80 -12.65
C ALA A 337 -4.77 8.82 -11.72
N PRO A 338 -5.55 9.29 -10.72
CA PRO A 338 -6.39 8.38 -9.92
C PRO A 338 -7.40 7.59 -10.74
N PHE A 339 -8.02 8.18 -11.76
CA PHE A 339 -8.99 7.47 -12.62
C PHE A 339 -8.33 6.30 -13.35
N VAL A 340 -7.15 6.51 -13.96
CA VAL A 340 -6.41 5.42 -14.61
C VAL A 340 -5.99 4.35 -13.58
N GLY A 341 -5.65 4.77 -12.36
CA GLY A 341 -5.44 3.86 -11.25
C GLY A 341 -6.67 2.99 -10.93
N MET A 342 -7.87 3.59 -10.84
CA MET A 342 -9.13 2.86 -10.64
C MET A 342 -9.40 1.88 -11.79
N LEU A 343 -9.13 2.28 -13.04
CA LEU A 343 -9.30 1.41 -14.21
C LEU A 343 -8.38 0.19 -14.14
N ALA A 344 -7.11 0.37 -13.79
CA ALA A 344 -6.16 -0.72 -13.59
C ALA A 344 -6.55 -1.65 -12.42
N PHE A 345 -7.34 -1.14 -11.45
CA PHE A 345 -7.81 -1.94 -10.32
C PHE A 345 -8.85 -2.99 -10.74
N ILE A 346 -9.54 -2.83 -11.87
CA ILE A 346 -10.53 -3.81 -12.35
C ILE A 346 -9.85 -5.16 -12.69
N PRO A 347 -8.89 -5.24 -13.63
CA PRO A 347 -8.17 -6.48 -13.88
C PRO A 347 -7.29 -6.90 -12.68
N GLY A 348 -6.73 -5.94 -11.93
CA GLY A 348 -5.99 -6.23 -10.70
C GLY A 348 -6.84 -6.97 -9.67
N GLY A 349 -8.06 -6.49 -9.40
CA GLY A 349 -9.03 -7.10 -8.50
C GLY A 349 -9.50 -8.47 -8.98
N ALA A 350 -9.76 -8.62 -10.29
CA ALA A 350 -10.09 -9.93 -10.88
C ALA A 350 -8.96 -10.96 -10.67
N GLY A 351 -7.71 -10.56 -10.85
CA GLY A 351 -6.54 -11.39 -10.51
C GLY A 351 -6.50 -11.76 -9.02
N GLY A 352 -6.94 -10.87 -8.13
CA GLY A 352 -7.06 -11.15 -6.70
C GLY A 352 -8.09 -12.23 -6.37
N LEU A 353 -9.23 -12.24 -7.07
CA LEU A 353 -10.25 -13.30 -6.92
C LEU A 353 -9.72 -14.66 -7.37
N ILE A 354 -8.93 -14.68 -8.45
CA ILE A 354 -8.23 -15.89 -8.91
C ILE A 354 -7.26 -16.38 -7.84
N ASN A 355 -6.45 -15.49 -7.27
CA ASN A 355 -5.47 -15.83 -6.23
C ASN A 355 -6.15 -16.33 -4.94
N ALA A 356 -7.31 -15.78 -4.58
CA ALA A 356 -8.06 -16.21 -3.40
C ALA A 356 -8.77 -17.56 -3.62
N SER A 357 -9.01 -17.95 -4.87
CA SER A 357 -9.73 -19.18 -5.22
C SER A 357 -8.83 -20.39 -5.05
N HIS A 358 -9.14 -21.25 -4.07
CA HIS A 358 -8.29 -22.37 -3.65
C HIS A 358 -7.67 -23.20 -4.79
N GLN A 359 -8.50 -23.70 -5.71
CA GLN A 359 -8.05 -24.52 -6.84
C GLN A 359 -7.29 -23.71 -7.89
N MET A 360 -7.74 -22.50 -8.21
CA MET A 360 -7.07 -21.67 -9.20
C MET A 360 -5.70 -21.20 -8.70
N ASN A 361 -5.56 -20.95 -7.40
CA ASN A 361 -4.28 -20.58 -6.79
C ASN A 361 -3.22 -21.66 -7.01
N GLN A 362 -3.57 -22.95 -7.06
CA GLN A 362 -2.58 -24.02 -7.33
C GLN A 362 -1.87 -23.85 -8.68
N VAL A 363 -2.55 -23.25 -9.67
CA VAL A 363 -1.98 -23.00 -11.00
C VAL A 363 -0.97 -21.84 -10.99
N ILE A 364 -1.22 -20.83 -10.15
CA ILE A 364 -0.49 -19.54 -10.22
C ILE A 364 0.39 -19.27 -8.98
N HIS A 365 0.32 -20.09 -7.95
CA HIS A 365 1.04 -19.89 -6.71
C HIS A 365 2.55 -19.91 -6.95
N ASN A 366 3.25 -18.89 -6.45
CA ASN A 366 4.68 -18.67 -6.66
C ASN A 366 5.14 -18.60 -8.13
N THR A 367 4.22 -18.49 -9.10
CA THR A 367 4.59 -18.05 -10.45
C THR A 367 4.67 -16.52 -10.50
N ILE A 368 5.24 -16.00 -11.58
CA ILE A 368 5.35 -14.56 -11.81
C ILE A 368 3.98 -13.89 -12.07
N TRP A 369 2.89 -14.66 -12.20
CA TRP A 369 1.51 -14.15 -12.18
C TRP A 369 1.24 -13.29 -10.95
N VAL A 370 1.60 -13.79 -9.76
CA VAL A 370 1.38 -13.07 -8.49
C VAL A 370 2.13 -11.73 -8.49
N THR A 371 3.30 -11.69 -9.13
CA THR A 371 4.07 -10.46 -9.32
C THR A 371 3.32 -9.48 -10.23
N GLY A 372 2.78 -9.95 -11.36
CA GLY A 372 1.95 -9.14 -12.25
C GLY A 372 0.74 -8.55 -11.52
N HIS A 373 0.00 -9.40 -10.80
CA HIS A 373 -1.20 -9.00 -10.05
C HIS A 373 -0.90 -7.85 -9.08
N PHE A 374 0.16 -7.96 -8.26
CA PHE A 374 0.45 -6.89 -7.31
C PHE A 374 0.92 -5.60 -7.99
N HIS A 375 1.58 -5.67 -9.16
CA HIS A 375 1.95 -4.47 -9.90
C HIS A 375 0.74 -3.72 -10.46
N LEU A 376 -0.35 -4.40 -10.81
CA LEU A 376 -1.61 -3.71 -11.16
C LEU A 376 -2.26 -3.08 -9.94
N THR A 377 -2.24 -3.75 -8.78
CA THR A 377 -2.87 -3.22 -7.57
C THR A 377 -2.03 -2.14 -6.91
N VAL A 378 -0.92 -2.47 -6.24
CA VAL A 378 -0.12 -1.44 -5.56
C VAL A 378 0.61 -0.54 -6.55
N ALA A 379 1.38 -1.12 -7.49
CA ALA A 379 2.27 -0.31 -8.32
C ALA A 379 1.53 0.50 -9.40
N THR A 380 0.27 0.21 -9.70
CA THR A 380 -0.52 1.00 -10.66
C THR A 380 -1.64 1.74 -9.95
N THR A 381 -2.62 1.04 -9.37
CA THR A 381 -3.76 1.69 -8.73
C THR A 381 -3.37 2.62 -7.59
N VAL A 382 -2.57 2.12 -6.62
CA VAL A 382 -2.19 2.91 -5.45
C VAL A 382 -1.23 4.03 -5.85
N LEU A 383 -0.17 3.71 -6.60
CA LEU A 383 0.85 4.68 -6.99
C LEU A 383 0.32 5.80 -7.90
N LEU A 384 -0.52 5.51 -8.91
CA LEU A 384 -1.11 6.56 -9.73
C LEU A 384 -2.05 7.47 -8.91
N THR A 385 -2.74 6.90 -7.90
CA THR A 385 -3.52 7.72 -6.97
C THR A 385 -2.61 8.57 -6.09
N PHE A 386 -1.49 8.03 -5.59
CA PHE A 386 -0.51 8.79 -4.80
C PHE A 386 0.15 9.92 -5.61
N PHE A 387 0.44 9.70 -6.88
CA PHE A 387 0.86 10.76 -7.79
C PHE A 387 -0.24 11.81 -7.95
N GLY A 388 -1.49 11.37 -8.17
CA GLY A 388 -2.70 12.20 -8.14
C GLY A 388 -2.78 13.12 -6.91
N ILE A 389 -2.52 12.57 -5.72
CA ILE A 389 -2.46 13.30 -4.44
C ILE A 389 -1.37 14.38 -4.48
N CYS A 390 -0.18 14.05 -4.98
CA CYS A 390 0.97 14.96 -4.98
C CYS A 390 0.70 16.27 -5.74
N TYR A 391 -0.09 16.22 -6.82
CA TYR A 391 -0.40 17.39 -7.65
C TYR A 391 -1.19 18.48 -6.92
N TRP A 392 -1.84 18.17 -5.79
CA TRP A 392 -2.51 19.16 -4.95
C TRP A 392 -1.96 19.21 -3.53
N LEU A 393 -1.51 18.09 -2.96
CA LEU A 393 -1.01 18.02 -1.59
C LEU A 393 0.26 18.86 -1.45
N ILE A 394 1.28 18.61 -2.27
CA ILE A 394 2.57 19.32 -2.18
C ILE A 394 2.42 20.83 -2.34
N PRO A 395 1.76 21.36 -3.39
CA PRO A 395 1.58 22.78 -3.53
C PRO A 395 0.72 23.38 -2.39
N SER A 396 -0.26 22.65 -1.84
CA SER A 396 -1.02 23.10 -0.66
C SER A 396 -0.14 23.23 0.60
N LEU A 397 0.82 22.32 0.80
CA LEU A 397 1.73 22.34 1.95
C LEU A 397 2.83 23.41 1.84
N THR A 398 3.21 23.77 0.61
CA THR A 398 4.35 24.68 0.34
C THR A 398 3.93 26.11 -0.05
N GLY A 399 2.62 26.38 -0.13
CA GLY A 399 2.08 27.67 -0.57
C GLY A 399 2.43 27.97 -2.04
N ARG A 400 2.24 26.96 -2.89
CA ARG A 400 2.49 27.01 -4.34
C ARG A 400 1.25 26.59 -5.10
N THR A 401 1.30 26.68 -6.43
CA THR A 401 0.19 26.29 -7.30
C THR A 401 0.60 25.37 -8.45
N LEU A 402 -0.29 24.46 -8.83
CA LEU A 402 -0.12 23.56 -9.96
C LEU A 402 -0.25 24.35 -11.27
N THR A 403 0.83 24.45 -12.04
CA THR A 403 0.81 25.15 -13.33
C THR A 403 0.26 24.27 -14.44
N LYS A 404 -0.22 24.89 -15.53
CA LYS A 404 -0.66 24.16 -16.74
C LYS A 404 0.45 23.29 -17.33
N SER A 405 1.71 23.73 -17.25
CA SER A 405 2.88 22.97 -17.74
C SER A 405 3.11 21.70 -16.91
N ILE A 406 3.14 21.82 -15.57
CA ILE A 406 3.30 20.67 -14.67
C ILE A 406 2.11 19.72 -14.80
N ASN A 407 0.89 20.24 -14.94
CA ASN A 407 -0.30 19.43 -15.20
C ASN A 407 -0.13 18.58 -16.47
N ARG A 408 0.26 19.19 -17.61
CA ARG A 408 0.49 18.45 -18.86
C ARG A 408 1.58 17.39 -18.70
N LEU A 409 2.68 17.74 -18.02
CA LEU A 409 3.75 16.78 -17.75
C LEU A 409 3.28 15.62 -16.89
N GLY A 410 2.39 15.88 -15.92
CA GLY A 410 1.79 14.84 -15.09
C GLY A 410 0.85 13.90 -15.85
N ILE A 411 0.11 14.41 -16.85
CA ILE A 411 -0.65 13.56 -17.78
C ILE A 411 0.30 12.65 -18.56
N VAL A 412 1.40 13.19 -19.11
CA VAL A 412 2.42 12.40 -19.82
C VAL A 412 3.02 11.34 -18.90
N GLN A 413 3.40 11.71 -17.67
CA GLN A 413 3.93 10.80 -16.66
C GLN A 413 2.95 9.65 -16.36
N THR A 414 1.65 9.96 -16.24
CA THR A 414 0.59 8.96 -16.04
C THR A 414 0.49 7.99 -17.22
N ILE A 415 0.54 8.49 -18.46
CA ILE A 415 0.48 7.66 -19.67
C ILE A 415 1.72 6.76 -19.76
N VAL A 416 2.92 7.32 -19.57
CA VAL A 416 4.18 6.57 -19.57
C VAL A 416 4.14 5.46 -18.52
N TRP A 417 3.70 5.78 -17.29
CA TRP A 417 3.53 4.78 -16.24
C TRP A 417 2.57 3.67 -16.63
N THR A 418 1.42 4.03 -17.19
CA THR A 418 0.37 3.08 -17.57
C THR A 418 0.82 2.15 -18.68
N VAL A 419 1.50 2.67 -19.71
CA VAL A 419 2.07 1.87 -20.79
C VAL A 419 3.13 0.92 -20.24
N GLY A 420 4.07 1.42 -19.43
CA GLY A 420 5.10 0.59 -18.81
C GLY A 420 4.53 -0.53 -17.94
N MET A 421 3.53 -0.22 -17.10
CA MET A 421 2.86 -1.20 -16.24
C MET A 421 2.07 -2.23 -17.06
N THR A 422 1.38 -1.79 -18.10
CA THR A 422 0.60 -2.70 -18.97
C THR A 422 1.51 -3.71 -19.66
N ILE A 423 2.64 -3.25 -20.22
CA ILE A 423 3.62 -4.14 -20.86
C ILE A 423 4.24 -5.08 -19.82
N MET A 424 4.78 -4.53 -18.73
CA MET A 424 5.51 -5.31 -17.73
C MET A 424 4.59 -6.29 -17.00
N SER A 425 3.51 -5.81 -16.41
CA SER A 425 2.58 -6.65 -15.66
C SER A 425 1.81 -7.61 -16.58
N GLY A 426 1.43 -7.19 -17.78
CA GLY A 426 0.83 -8.08 -18.77
C GLY A 426 1.76 -9.25 -19.08
N ALA A 427 3.03 -8.98 -19.38
CA ALA A 427 4.04 -10.02 -19.61
C ALA A 427 4.22 -10.94 -18.38
N MET A 428 4.18 -10.41 -17.16
CA MET A 428 4.24 -11.21 -15.93
C MET A 428 3.04 -12.16 -15.78
N HIS A 429 1.83 -11.73 -16.11
CA HIS A 429 0.65 -12.61 -16.06
C HIS A 429 0.76 -13.74 -17.09
N PHE A 430 1.06 -13.42 -18.35
CA PHE A 430 1.21 -14.44 -19.39
C PHE A 430 2.35 -15.42 -19.08
N GLN A 431 3.53 -14.92 -18.70
CA GLN A 431 4.65 -15.77 -18.32
C GLN A 431 4.34 -16.63 -17.08
N GLY A 432 3.55 -16.09 -16.14
CA GLY A 432 3.12 -16.81 -14.94
C GLY A 432 2.20 -17.99 -15.23
N LEU A 433 1.34 -17.89 -16.26
CA LEU A 433 0.49 -18.99 -16.72
C LEU A 433 1.29 -20.10 -17.41
N LEU A 434 2.46 -19.76 -17.97
CA LEU A 434 3.44 -20.73 -18.50
C LEU A 434 4.32 -21.35 -17.40
N GLY A 435 3.97 -21.17 -16.13
CA GLY A 435 4.65 -21.80 -15.00
C GLY A 435 5.96 -21.14 -14.55
N ALA A 436 6.33 -19.98 -15.09
CA ALA A 436 7.59 -19.35 -14.71
C ALA A 436 7.58 -18.87 -13.25
N PRO A 437 8.58 -19.23 -12.44
CA PRO A 437 8.60 -18.85 -11.03
C PRO A 437 8.84 -17.35 -10.86
N ARG A 438 8.25 -16.78 -9.81
CA ARG A 438 8.66 -15.46 -9.29
C ARG A 438 9.92 -15.60 -8.46
N ARG A 439 10.59 -14.48 -8.17
CA ARG A 439 11.79 -14.45 -7.29
C ARG A 439 12.89 -15.38 -7.80
N SER A 440 13.14 -15.37 -9.11
CA SER A 440 14.24 -16.10 -9.73
C SER A 440 15.05 -15.15 -10.58
N SER A 441 16.38 -15.25 -10.52
CA SER A 441 17.24 -14.62 -11.53
C SER A 441 17.00 -15.26 -12.90
N TYR A 442 17.59 -14.68 -13.95
CA TYR A 442 17.62 -15.35 -15.26
C TYR A 442 18.27 -16.73 -15.12
N SER A 443 17.70 -17.72 -15.80
CA SER A 443 18.19 -19.10 -15.87
C SER A 443 17.60 -19.76 -17.10
N THR A 444 18.39 -20.60 -17.76
CA THR A 444 17.93 -21.44 -18.88
C THR A 444 17.29 -22.74 -18.39
N TYR A 445 17.33 -23.01 -17.07
CA TYR A 445 16.83 -24.24 -16.45
C TYR A 445 17.35 -25.50 -17.17
N GLY A 446 18.67 -25.54 -17.42
CA GLY A 446 19.30 -26.65 -18.13
C GLY A 446 18.91 -26.76 -19.61
N GLY A 447 18.44 -25.67 -20.23
CA GLY A 447 17.99 -25.67 -21.62
C GLY A 447 16.57 -26.20 -21.82
N SER A 448 15.73 -26.22 -20.78
CA SER A 448 14.35 -26.69 -20.91
C SER A 448 13.56 -25.91 -21.97
N ALA A 449 12.74 -26.60 -22.76
CA ALA A 449 11.89 -25.98 -23.79
C ALA A 449 10.97 -24.91 -23.16
N GLN A 450 10.40 -25.22 -21.99
CA GLN A 450 9.51 -24.31 -21.26
C GLN A 450 10.19 -22.99 -20.87
N ALA A 451 11.47 -23.02 -20.45
CA ALA A 451 12.19 -21.80 -20.10
C ALA A 451 12.45 -20.90 -21.31
N THR A 452 12.64 -21.48 -22.50
CA THR A 452 12.80 -20.73 -23.76
C THR A 452 11.53 -19.93 -24.10
N GLU A 453 10.34 -20.48 -23.84
CA GLU A 453 9.07 -19.78 -24.04
C GLU A 453 8.90 -18.55 -23.14
N TRP A 454 9.62 -18.49 -22.01
CA TRP A 454 9.55 -17.37 -21.08
C TRP A 454 10.36 -16.15 -21.54
N VAL A 455 11.38 -16.34 -22.39
CA VAL A 455 12.36 -15.30 -22.76
C VAL A 455 11.70 -14.06 -23.38
N PRO A 456 10.77 -14.17 -24.34
CA PRO A 456 10.11 -12.98 -24.91
C PRO A 456 9.40 -12.13 -23.84
N TYR A 457 8.76 -12.77 -22.86
CA TYR A 457 8.09 -12.07 -21.76
C TYR A 457 9.07 -11.40 -20.79
N GLN A 458 10.25 -11.99 -20.58
CA GLN A 458 11.32 -11.37 -19.77
C GLN A 458 11.89 -10.12 -20.47
N ILE A 459 12.01 -10.14 -21.80
CA ILE A 459 12.38 -8.95 -22.59
C ILE A 459 11.30 -7.87 -22.49
N LEU A 460 10.03 -8.24 -22.62
CA LEU A 460 8.92 -7.29 -22.42
C LEU A 460 8.91 -6.70 -21.00
N GLN A 461 9.25 -7.49 -19.97
CA GLN A 461 9.42 -6.97 -18.62
C GLN A 461 10.55 -5.94 -18.52
N ALA A 462 11.68 -6.15 -19.19
CA ALA A 462 12.77 -5.18 -19.26
C ALA A 462 12.37 -3.88 -20.00
N ILE A 463 11.63 -3.99 -21.09
CA ILE A 463 11.10 -2.84 -21.84
C ILE A 463 10.13 -2.05 -20.95
N GLY A 464 9.15 -2.74 -20.36
CA GLY A 464 8.18 -2.11 -19.46
C GLY A 464 8.86 -1.48 -18.24
N GLY A 465 9.82 -2.19 -17.62
CA GLY A 465 10.62 -1.67 -16.50
C GLY A 465 11.42 -0.42 -16.86
N SER A 466 11.98 -0.34 -18.07
CA SER A 466 12.68 0.85 -18.57
C SER A 466 11.74 2.03 -18.76
N ILE A 467 10.56 1.81 -19.35
CA ILE A 467 9.52 2.84 -19.51
C ILE A 467 9.05 3.35 -18.14
N LEU A 468 8.87 2.44 -17.18
CA LEU A 468 8.49 2.79 -15.81
C LEU A 468 9.55 3.62 -15.11
N PHE A 469 10.83 3.31 -15.29
CA PHE A 469 11.88 4.11 -14.71
C PHE A 469 11.90 5.54 -15.28
N ILE A 470 11.63 5.71 -16.59
CA ILE A 470 11.40 7.05 -17.17
C ILE A 470 10.21 7.73 -16.47
N GLY A 471 9.11 7.01 -16.24
CA GLY A 471 7.97 7.50 -15.47
C GLY A 471 8.32 7.94 -14.04
N ILE A 472 9.24 7.22 -13.37
CA ILE A 472 9.77 7.60 -12.05
C ILE A 472 10.57 8.90 -12.17
N ILE A 473 11.51 9.01 -13.11
CA ILE A 473 12.33 10.22 -13.30
C ILE A 473 11.44 11.45 -13.57
N LEU A 474 10.42 11.30 -14.42
CA LEU A 474 9.43 12.35 -14.65
C LEU A 474 8.70 12.74 -13.36
N MET A 475 8.30 11.77 -12.54
CA MET A 475 7.61 12.04 -11.28
C MET A 475 8.54 12.69 -10.23
N ILE A 476 9.81 12.28 -10.14
CA ILE A 476 10.81 12.94 -9.28
C ILE A 476 11.02 14.39 -9.73
N TYR A 477 11.11 14.65 -11.03
CA TYR A 477 11.21 16.00 -11.56
C TYR A 477 9.97 16.84 -11.21
N ILE A 478 8.75 16.32 -11.44
CA ILE A 478 7.49 16.97 -11.06
C ILE A 478 7.46 17.28 -9.56
N PHE A 479 7.87 16.33 -8.73
CA PHE A 479 7.94 16.49 -7.27
C PHE A 479 8.83 17.66 -6.86
N ILE A 480 10.05 17.71 -7.41
CA ILE A 480 11.01 18.80 -7.18
C ILE A 480 10.43 20.15 -7.65
N GLN A 481 9.80 20.17 -8.83
CA GLN A 481 9.15 21.37 -9.36
C GLN A 481 8.05 21.87 -8.43
N LEU A 482 7.14 21.00 -7.99
CA LEU A 482 6.04 21.37 -7.08
C LEU A 482 6.53 21.87 -5.72
N LEU A 483 7.65 21.33 -5.21
CA LEU A 483 8.22 21.73 -3.92
C LEU A 483 8.93 23.09 -3.96
N PHE A 484 9.78 23.30 -4.96
CA PHE A 484 10.79 24.36 -4.93
C PHE A 484 10.59 25.45 -5.98
N PHE A 485 10.00 25.14 -7.13
CA PHE A 485 10.05 26.01 -8.31
C PHE A 485 8.68 26.48 -8.82
N ALA A 486 7.62 25.73 -8.55
CA ALA A 486 6.26 26.14 -8.90
C ALA A 486 5.92 27.51 -8.29
N PRO A 487 5.23 28.41 -8.99
CA PRO A 487 4.97 29.76 -8.51
C PRO A 487 4.25 29.73 -7.16
N LYS A 488 4.54 30.74 -6.33
CA LYS A 488 3.80 30.94 -5.08
C LYS A 488 2.33 31.18 -5.40
N GLY A 489 1.46 30.59 -4.61
CA GLY A 489 0.03 30.63 -4.84
C GLY A 489 -0.73 29.82 -3.80
N GLU A 490 -2.04 29.73 -3.97
CA GLU A 490 -2.92 28.96 -3.10
C GLU A 490 -3.43 27.74 -3.87
N THR A 491 -3.24 26.55 -3.29
CA THR A 491 -3.84 25.30 -3.78
C THR A 491 -4.73 24.73 -2.70
N GLU A 492 -5.98 24.48 -3.05
CA GLU A 492 -6.95 23.87 -2.14
C GLU A 492 -6.58 22.42 -1.84
N PHE A 493 -6.67 22.02 -0.57
CA PHE A 493 -6.77 20.60 -0.20
C PHE A 493 -8.22 20.14 -0.49
N PRO A 494 -8.46 19.31 -1.51
CA PRO A 494 -9.78 19.00 -2.00
C PRO A 494 -10.51 18.08 -1.02
N VAL A 495 -11.45 18.65 -0.27
CA VAL A 495 -12.40 17.93 0.59
C VAL A 495 -13.80 18.24 0.09
N ALA A 496 -14.50 17.23 -0.43
CA ALA A 496 -15.87 17.38 -0.91
C ALA A 496 -16.86 17.48 0.26
N GLU A 497 -17.95 18.20 0.03
CA GLU A 497 -19.12 18.17 0.90
C GLU A 497 -19.92 16.87 0.67
N VAL A 498 -20.66 16.44 1.68
CA VAL A 498 -21.58 15.30 1.54
C VAL A 498 -22.79 15.72 0.69
N SER A 499 -23.23 14.82 -0.20
CA SER A 499 -24.43 15.03 -1.00
C SER A 499 -25.65 15.26 -0.10
N GLU A 500 -26.51 16.21 -0.49
CA GLU A 500 -27.78 16.48 0.18
C GLU A 500 -28.74 15.28 0.10
N HIS A 501 -28.54 14.41 -0.89
CA HIS A 501 -29.28 13.15 -1.02
C HIS A 501 -28.70 12.00 -0.19
N SER A 502 -27.60 12.20 0.53
CA SER A 502 -27.05 11.17 1.42
C SER A 502 -28.00 10.93 2.60
N GLY A 503 -28.34 9.66 2.85
CA GLY A 503 -29.04 9.28 4.08
C GLY A 503 -28.24 9.65 5.34
N LYS A 504 -28.94 9.74 6.47
CA LYS A 504 -28.31 10.03 7.77
C LYS A 504 -27.32 8.93 8.13
N THR A 505 -26.10 9.32 8.51
CA THR A 505 -25.07 8.38 8.95
C THR A 505 -25.47 7.73 10.29
N PRO A 506 -25.49 6.39 10.38
CA PRO A 506 -25.73 5.67 11.62
C PRO A 506 -24.69 6.00 12.69
N ALA A 507 -25.13 6.41 13.87
CA ALA A 507 -24.24 6.74 15.00
C ALA A 507 -23.38 5.55 15.45
N ILE A 508 -23.84 4.32 15.21
CA ILE A 508 -23.08 3.09 15.50
C ILE A 508 -21.74 3.03 14.75
N PHE A 509 -21.59 3.69 13.59
CA PHE A 509 -20.32 3.71 12.86
C PHE A 509 -19.19 4.40 13.62
N GLU A 510 -19.53 5.26 14.58
CA GLU A 510 -18.57 5.94 15.47
C GLU A 510 -18.41 5.25 16.83
N ASN A 511 -19.06 4.10 17.04
CA ASN A 511 -18.91 3.28 18.24
C ASN A 511 -17.72 2.33 18.10
N TRP A 512 -16.54 2.83 18.43
CA TRP A 512 -15.29 2.07 18.35
C TRP A 512 -15.28 0.80 19.21
N TYR A 513 -15.99 0.76 20.34
CA TYR A 513 -16.07 -0.44 21.19
C TYR A 513 -16.73 -1.60 20.46
N VAL A 514 -17.81 -1.33 19.71
CA VAL A 514 -18.51 -2.35 18.92
C VAL A 514 -17.58 -2.89 17.83
N TRP A 515 -16.98 -2.01 17.02
CA TRP A 515 -16.19 -2.46 15.88
C TRP A 515 -14.87 -3.12 16.27
N ILE A 516 -14.20 -2.61 17.31
CA ILE A 516 -13.00 -3.27 17.86
C ILE A 516 -13.39 -4.60 18.51
N GLY A 517 -14.51 -4.68 19.23
CA GLY A 517 -14.99 -5.92 19.83
C GLY A 517 -15.28 -7.00 18.78
N VAL A 518 -16.00 -6.63 17.70
CA VAL A 518 -16.27 -7.54 16.56
C VAL A 518 -14.97 -7.96 15.88
N LEU A 519 -14.03 -7.02 15.65
CA LEU A 519 -12.73 -7.34 15.07
C LEU A 519 -11.97 -8.38 15.90
N VAL A 520 -11.88 -8.16 17.22
CA VAL A 520 -11.20 -9.08 18.13
C VAL A 520 -11.87 -10.46 18.10
N ALA A 521 -13.19 -10.51 18.13
CA ALA A 521 -13.92 -11.78 18.03
C ALA A 521 -13.63 -12.51 16.71
N LEU A 522 -13.64 -11.80 15.57
CA LEU A 522 -13.31 -12.39 14.26
C LEU A 522 -11.87 -12.92 14.21
N ILE A 523 -10.91 -12.18 14.76
CA ILE A 523 -9.51 -12.60 14.83
C ILE A 523 -9.37 -13.87 15.68
N LEU A 524 -10.00 -13.89 16.86
CA LEU A 524 -9.96 -15.04 17.76
C LEU A 524 -10.56 -16.28 17.09
N ILE A 525 -11.72 -16.14 16.44
CA ILE A 525 -12.36 -17.25 15.70
C ILE A 525 -11.46 -17.74 14.57
N ALA A 526 -10.89 -16.84 13.77
CA ALA A 526 -10.16 -17.20 12.57
C ALA A 526 -8.73 -17.71 12.81
N TYR A 527 -8.08 -17.31 13.91
CA TYR A 527 -6.69 -17.64 14.20
C TYR A 527 -6.47 -18.44 15.48
N ALA A 528 -7.27 -18.32 16.54
CA ALA A 528 -6.90 -18.92 17.83
C ALA A 528 -6.74 -20.45 17.74
N ILE A 529 -7.76 -21.15 17.25
CA ILE A 529 -7.72 -22.61 17.10
C ILE A 529 -6.61 -23.08 16.15
N PRO A 530 -6.50 -22.59 14.90
CA PRO A 530 -5.45 -23.06 14.01
C PRO A 530 -4.05 -22.70 14.54
N PHE A 531 -3.89 -21.55 15.20
CA PHE A 531 -2.60 -21.15 15.76
C PHE A 531 -2.20 -22.00 16.97
N MET A 532 -3.12 -22.31 17.89
CA MET A 532 -2.86 -23.26 18.99
C MET A 532 -2.47 -24.63 18.44
N ASN A 533 -3.21 -25.13 17.43
CA ASN A 533 -2.90 -26.40 16.79
C ASN A 533 -1.48 -26.40 16.18
N MET A 534 -1.07 -25.31 15.52
CA MET A 534 0.29 -25.15 14.97
C MET A 534 1.38 -25.17 16.03
N ILE A 535 1.10 -24.70 17.25
CA ILE A 535 2.06 -24.71 18.36
C ILE A 535 2.14 -26.11 18.97
N GLU A 536 1.00 -26.72 19.28
CA GLU A 536 0.91 -28.04 19.91
C GLU A 536 1.48 -29.16 19.02
N HIS A 537 1.29 -29.03 17.70
CA HIS A 537 1.71 -30.04 16.71
C HIS A 537 2.84 -29.51 15.83
N ALA A 538 3.60 -28.53 16.31
CA ALA A 538 4.71 -27.94 15.58
C ALA A 538 5.74 -29.02 15.20
N PRO A 539 6.21 -29.08 13.94
CA PRO A 539 7.44 -29.81 13.67
C PRO A 539 8.61 -29.16 14.43
N PRO A 540 9.74 -29.88 14.62
CA PRO A 540 10.96 -29.30 15.18
C PRO A 540 11.32 -27.98 14.50
N GLY A 541 11.87 -27.05 15.27
CA GLY A 541 12.32 -25.77 14.75
C GLY A 541 13.42 -25.95 13.71
N SER A 542 13.63 -24.94 12.89
CA SER A 542 14.67 -24.96 11.86
C SER A 542 15.87 -24.11 12.29
N LYS A 543 17.08 -24.61 12.05
CA LYS A 543 18.32 -23.83 12.14
C LYS A 543 18.34 -22.74 11.08
N GLY A 544 19.14 -21.69 11.30
CA GLY A 544 19.36 -20.62 10.33
C GLY A 544 20.26 -21.01 9.17
N PHE A 545 19.90 -20.56 7.97
CA PHE A 545 20.70 -20.71 6.76
C PHE A 545 21.00 -19.34 6.14
N LYS A 546 22.28 -19.13 5.80
CA LYS A 546 22.74 -18.02 4.95
C LYS A 546 23.13 -18.61 3.59
N LEU A 547 22.24 -18.46 2.60
CA LEU A 547 22.38 -19.00 1.24
C LEU A 547 22.58 -17.89 0.19
N PHE A 548 23.24 -16.80 0.58
CA PHE A 548 23.44 -15.61 -0.23
C PHE A 548 24.85 -15.05 -0.11
#